data_AF-A0A2N2HFU8-F1
#
_entry.id   AF-A0A2N2HFU8-F1
#
_cell.length_a   1.000
_cell.length_b   1.000
_cell.length_c   1.000
_cell.angle_alpha   90.00
_cell.angle_beta   90.00
_cell.angle_gamma   90.00
#
_symmetry.space_group_name_H-M   'P 1'
#
loop_
_entity.id
_entity.type
_entity.pdbx_description
1 polymer ?
#
loop_
_entity_poly.entity_id
_entity_poly.type
_entity_poly.pdbx_seq_one_letter_code
_entity_poly.pdbx_strand_id
1 'polypeptide(L)'
;MHTNHLVVGAGVAGLTCARELARAGHSVRVIEKARGVGGRCATRRVEGQPVDFGPVFLHGSDPGFEADLRSISAVTLLEDWPTRRRGAGKPCQHEAFSTTEKRFAIAEGLTAFPKHLAQGIDVRLQTRVTELQWSESTGLRVVTEGGDTWDTMSLVLAVPVEQLLPF
;
A
#
# COMPACT_ATOMS: atom_id res chain seq x y z
N MET A 1 20.02 9.23 -12.27
CA MET A 1 20.19 9.05 -10.82
C MET A 1 20.03 7.57 -10.52
N HIS A 2 21.07 6.93 -9.98
CA HIS A 2 21.04 5.53 -9.58
C HIS A 2 20.15 5.41 -8.33
N THR A 3 19.12 4.58 -8.35
CA THR A 3 18.28 4.33 -7.16
C THR A 3 18.74 3.01 -6.56
N ASN A 4 19.14 3.01 -5.29
CA ASN A 4 19.74 1.82 -4.67
C ASN A 4 18.69 0.79 -4.25
N HIS A 5 17.44 1.23 -4.04
CA HIS A 5 16.34 0.39 -3.59
C HIS A 5 15.09 0.61 -4.44
N LEU A 6 14.50 -0.49 -4.90
CA LEU A 6 13.21 -0.47 -5.58
C LEU A 6 12.16 -1.20 -4.75
N VAL A 7 10.95 -0.67 -4.74
CA VAL A 7 9.78 -1.31 -4.13
C VAL A 7 8.72 -1.52 -5.20
N VAL A 8 8.29 -2.76 -5.41
CA VAL A 8 7.23 -3.10 -6.37
C VAL A 8 5.89 -3.13 -5.65
N GLY A 9 4.98 -2.24 -6.03
CA GLY A 9 3.65 -2.10 -5.48
C GLY A 9 3.50 -0.87 -4.58
N ALA A 10 2.62 0.05 -4.96
CA ALA A 10 2.29 1.25 -4.18
C ALA A 10 1.03 1.05 -3.31
N GLY A 11 0.90 -0.14 -2.71
CA GLY A 11 -0.04 -0.38 -1.61
C GLY A 11 0.50 0.16 -0.29
N VAL A 12 -0.30 0.04 0.78
CA VAL A 12 0.10 0.46 2.14
C VAL A 12 1.47 -0.11 2.54
N ALA A 13 1.68 -1.42 2.34
CA ALA A 13 2.94 -2.08 2.70
C ALA A 13 4.16 -1.49 1.96
N GLY A 14 4.07 -1.34 0.63
CA GLY A 14 5.17 -0.82 -0.18
C GLY A 14 5.46 0.65 0.09
N LEU A 15 4.43 1.47 0.29
CA LEU A 15 4.59 2.89 0.62
C LEU A 15 5.17 3.09 2.02
N THR A 16 4.73 2.30 3.01
CA THR A 16 5.34 2.31 4.34
C THR A 16 6.81 1.92 4.27
N CYS A 17 7.15 0.83 3.56
CA CYS A 17 8.54 0.42 3.36
C CYS A 17 9.39 1.54 2.73
N ALA A 18 8.88 2.19 1.68
CA ALA A 18 9.59 3.29 1.03
C ALA A 18 9.76 4.50 1.94
N ARG A 19 8.75 4.87 2.73
CA ARG A 19 8.88 5.94 3.74
C ARG A 19 9.96 5.64 4.76
N GLU A 20 10.01 4.43 5.29
CA GLU A 20 11.02 4.04 6.28
C GLU A 20 12.43 4.06 5.68
N LEU A 21 12.61 3.53 4.46
CA LEU A 21 13.88 3.62 3.74
C LEU A 21 14.30 5.08 3.49
N ALA A 22 13.37 5.92 3.03
CA ALA A 22 13.65 7.34 2.79
C ALA A 22 13.98 8.10 4.09
N ARG A 23 13.28 7.82 5.20
CA ARG A 23 13.56 8.37 6.53
C ARG A 23 14.95 8.00 7.03
N ALA A 24 15.42 6.80 6.70
CA ALA A 24 16.79 6.37 6.97
C ALA A 24 17.84 6.96 6.00
N GLY A 25 17.45 7.84 5.09
CA GLY A 25 18.35 8.52 4.15
C GLY A 25 18.67 7.72 2.88
N HIS A 26 17.97 6.61 2.64
CA HIS A 26 18.19 5.79 1.44
C HIS A 26 17.42 6.33 0.22
N SER A 27 18.06 6.27 -0.95
CA SER A 27 17.40 6.55 -2.22
C SER A 27 16.52 5.36 -2.61
N VAL A 28 15.21 5.54 -2.51
CA VAL A 28 14.19 4.52 -2.83
C VAL A 28 13.19 5.05 -3.85
N ARG A 29 12.75 4.17 -4.74
CA ARG A 29 11.65 4.42 -5.68
C ARG A 29 10.62 3.30 -5.59
N VAL A 30 9.35 3.67 -5.66
CA VAL A 30 8.23 2.74 -5.73
C VAL A 30 7.74 2.66 -7.17
N ILE A 31 7.43 1.46 -7.63
CA ILE A 31 6.93 1.20 -8.99
C ILE A 31 5.58 0.50 -8.91
N GLU A 32 4.59 1.03 -9.60
CA GLU A 32 3.20 0.62 -9.51
C GLU A 32 2.59 0.51 -10.91
N LYS A 33 1.98 -0.64 -11.20
CA LYS A 33 1.36 -0.93 -12.49
C LYS A 33 0.07 -0.13 -12.73
N ALA A 34 -0.62 0.27 -11.66
CA ALA A 34 -1.87 1.00 -11.75
C ALA A 34 -1.65 2.49 -12.04
N ARG A 35 -2.73 3.16 -12.46
CA ARG A 35 -2.79 4.62 -12.67
C ARG A 35 -2.71 5.47 -11.38
N GLY A 36 -2.59 4.83 -10.22
CA GLY A 36 -2.61 5.50 -8.92
C GLY A 36 -2.22 4.55 -7.80
N VAL A 37 -1.87 5.13 -6.67
CA VAL A 37 -1.48 4.40 -5.45
C VAL A 37 -2.69 3.82 -4.72
N GLY A 38 -2.41 2.92 -3.78
CA GLY A 38 -3.36 2.42 -2.79
C GLY A 38 -3.65 0.93 -2.89
N GLY A 39 -3.41 0.31 -4.05
CA GLY A 39 -3.63 -1.12 -4.25
C GLY A 39 -5.04 -1.54 -3.81
N ARG A 40 -5.13 -2.39 -2.79
CA ARG A 40 -6.43 -2.85 -2.24
C ARG A 40 -7.23 -1.74 -1.55
N CYS A 41 -6.60 -0.67 -1.06
CA CYS A 41 -7.29 0.48 -0.47
C CYS A 41 -7.85 1.46 -1.52
N ALA A 42 -7.96 1.04 -2.79
CA ALA A 42 -8.44 1.90 -3.88
C ALA A 42 -9.92 2.28 -3.71
N THR A 43 -10.18 3.59 -3.77
CA THR A 43 -11.49 4.23 -3.76
C THR A 43 -11.82 4.61 -5.20
N ARG A 44 -13.05 4.33 -5.64
CA ARG A 44 -13.58 4.83 -6.92
C ARG A 44 -14.71 5.81 -6.66
N ARG A 45 -15.01 6.68 -7.63
CA ARG A 45 -16.17 7.56 -7.57
C ARG A 45 -17.32 6.94 -8.37
N VAL A 46 -18.46 6.70 -7.72
CA VAL A 46 -19.70 6.20 -8.33
C VAL A 46 -20.77 7.25 -8.05
N GLU A 47 -21.35 7.82 -9.11
CA GLU A 47 -22.34 8.91 -8.99
C GLU A 47 -21.82 10.08 -8.11
N GLY A 48 -20.52 10.39 -8.23
CA GLY A 48 -19.85 11.44 -7.44
C GLY A 48 -19.44 11.02 -6.02
N GLN A 49 -19.93 9.89 -5.51
CA GLN A 49 -19.65 9.42 -4.16
C GLN A 49 -18.41 8.53 -4.10
N PRO A 50 -17.56 8.65 -3.07
CA PRO A 50 -16.44 7.73 -2.86
C PRO A 50 -16.96 6.36 -2.43
N VAL A 51 -16.48 5.32 -3.11
CA VAL A 51 -16.80 3.92 -2.83
C VAL A 51 -15.52 3.12 -2.74
N ASP A 52 -15.31 2.49 -1.59
CA ASP A 52 -14.20 1.57 -1.35
C ASP A 52 -14.62 0.14 -1.69
N PHE A 53 -13.90 -0.48 -2.63
CA PHE A 53 -14.19 -1.84 -3.11
C PHE A 53 -13.34 -2.92 -2.41
N GLY A 54 -12.34 -2.50 -1.63
CA GLY A 54 -11.48 -3.39 -0.85
C GLY A 54 -11.82 -3.31 0.65
N PRO A 55 -10.86 -2.92 1.52
CA PRO A 55 -11.20 -2.61 2.89
C PRO A 55 -12.12 -1.38 2.92
N VAL A 56 -13.04 -1.35 3.88
CA VAL A 56 -13.96 -0.21 4.12
C VAL A 56 -13.66 0.53 5.41
N PHE A 57 -12.70 0.01 6.20
CA PHE A 57 -12.10 0.66 7.36
C PHE A 57 -10.69 0.13 7.55
N LEU A 58 -9.88 0.88 8.28
CA LEU A 58 -8.57 0.47 8.76
C LEU A 58 -8.64 0.24 10.27
N HIS A 59 -7.86 -0.68 10.81
CA HIS A 59 -7.87 -0.97 12.24
C HIS A 59 -6.48 -1.30 12.77
N GLY A 60 -6.24 -0.99 14.03
CA GLY A 60 -4.98 -1.25 14.70
C GLY A 60 -4.83 -0.48 16.02
N SER A 61 -3.74 -0.76 16.73
CA SER A 61 -3.40 -0.15 18.02
C SER A 61 -2.00 0.48 18.06
N ASP A 62 -1.24 0.41 16.96
CA ASP A 62 0.09 1.00 16.89
C ASP A 62 0.02 2.55 16.93
N PRO A 63 0.77 3.22 17.82
CA PRO A 63 0.74 4.68 17.95
C PRO A 63 1.20 5.42 16.68
N GLY A 64 2.18 4.88 15.95
CA GLY A 64 2.68 5.50 14.71
C GLY A 64 1.64 5.45 13.60
N PHE A 65 0.98 4.30 13.45
CA PHE A 65 -0.14 4.11 12.55
C PHE A 65 -1.32 5.03 12.87
N GLU A 66 -1.68 5.17 14.15
CA GLU A 66 -2.74 6.08 14.58
C GLU A 66 -2.37 7.54 14.29
N ALA A 67 -1.11 7.94 14.51
CA ALA A 67 -0.64 9.28 14.20
C ALA A 67 -0.71 9.58 12.69
N ASP A 68 -0.27 8.66 11.84
CA ASP A 68 -0.38 8.80 10.37
C ASP A 68 -1.85 8.91 9.95
N LEU A 69 -2.75 8.10 10.51
CA LEU A 69 -4.19 8.20 10.22
C LEU A 69 -4.78 9.54 10.63
N ARG A 70 -4.47 10.01 11.84
CA ARG A 70 -4.95 11.29 12.38
C ARG A 70 -4.45 12.51 11.62
N SER A 71 -3.37 12.38 10.85
CA SER A 71 -2.87 13.45 9.99
C SER A 71 -3.74 13.67 8.73
N ILE A 72 -4.66 12.76 8.44
CA ILE A 72 -5.52 12.82 7.25
C ILE A 72 -6.81 13.56 7.58
N SER A 73 -7.16 14.53 6.74
CA SER A 73 -8.44 15.22 6.82
C SER A 73 -9.62 14.25 6.71
N ALA A 74 -10.67 14.47 7.50
CA ALA A 74 -11.89 13.67 7.49
C ALA A 74 -11.71 12.17 7.84
N VAL A 75 -10.63 11.83 8.57
CA VAL A 75 -10.55 10.55 9.27
C VAL A 75 -11.49 10.57 10.47
N THR A 76 -12.22 9.48 10.67
CA THR A 76 -13.19 9.32 11.75
C THR A 76 -12.89 8.02 12.49
N LEU A 77 -12.72 8.12 13.80
CA LEU A 77 -12.71 6.95 14.69
C LEU A 77 -14.14 6.39 14.76
N LEU A 78 -14.31 5.13 14.39
CA LEU A 78 -15.58 4.41 14.47
C LEU A 78 -15.73 3.82 15.87
N GLU A 79 -16.21 4.64 16.81
CA GLU A 79 -16.51 4.20 18.17
C GLU A 79 -17.59 3.12 18.17
N ASP A 80 -17.39 2.08 18.99
CA ASP A 80 -18.35 0.98 19.22
C ASP A 80 -18.82 0.21 17.98
N TRP A 81 -18.15 0.38 16.83
CA TRP A 81 -18.48 -0.33 15.60
C TRP A 81 -17.61 -1.60 15.43
N PRO A 82 -18.19 -2.72 14.95
CA PRO A 82 -19.61 -2.96 14.73
C PRO A 82 -20.36 -3.30 16.02
N THR A 83 -21.57 -2.74 16.20
CA THR A 83 -22.41 -2.97 17.39
C THR A 83 -22.97 -4.39 17.47
N ARG A 84 -23.02 -5.12 16.35
CA ARG A 84 -23.44 -6.53 16.29
C ARG A 84 -22.53 -7.32 15.36
N ARG A 85 -22.15 -8.52 15.81
CA ARG A 85 -21.38 -9.49 15.04
C ARG A 85 -22.21 -10.77 14.89
N ARG A 86 -22.39 -11.28 13.68
CA ARG A 86 -23.13 -12.52 13.40
C ARG A 86 -22.35 -13.34 12.35
N GLY A 87 -22.18 -14.64 12.59
CA GLY A 87 -21.54 -15.56 11.65
C GLY A 87 -21.22 -16.90 12.31
N ALA A 88 -21.32 -17.99 11.54
CA ALA A 88 -21.09 -19.37 12.01
C ALA A 88 -19.84 -20.02 11.39
N GLY A 89 -18.82 -19.22 11.04
CA GLY A 89 -17.58 -19.71 10.43
C GLY A 89 -16.33 -19.01 10.98
N LYS A 90 -15.17 -19.21 10.35
CA LYS A 90 -14.04 -18.28 10.41
C LYS A 90 -14.16 -17.26 9.26
N PRO A 91 -14.99 -16.20 9.37
CA PRO A 91 -14.82 -15.05 8.49
C PRO A 91 -13.50 -14.37 8.87
N CYS A 92 -12.74 -13.86 7.90
CA CYS A 92 -11.48 -13.14 8.07
C CYS A 92 -11.28 -12.58 9.50
N GLN A 93 -10.60 -13.35 10.35
CA GLN A 93 -10.16 -13.04 11.71
C GLN A 93 -11.23 -12.44 12.64
N HIS A 94 -11.81 -13.26 13.54
CA HIS A 94 -12.59 -12.76 14.70
C HIS A 94 -11.83 -11.65 15.48
N GLU A 95 -10.51 -11.78 15.55
CA GLU A 95 -9.57 -10.83 16.15
C GLU A 95 -9.52 -9.46 15.45
N ALA A 96 -9.80 -9.36 14.15
CA ALA A 96 -9.93 -8.07 13.45
C ALA A 96 -11.14 -7.26 13.94
N PHE A 97 -12.08 -7.93 14.60
CA PHE A 97 -13.17 -7.31 15.35
C PHE A 97 -12.92 -7.26 16.86
N SER A 98 -11.67 -7.43 17.31
CA SER A 98 -11.31 -7.27 18.72
C SER A 98 -11.78 -5.92 19.25
N THR A 99 -12.26 -5.89 20.48
CA THR A 99 -12.67 -4.65 21.15
C THR A 99 -11.47 -3.79 21.56
N THR A 100 -10.25 -4.32 21.49
CA THR A 100 -9.02 -3.59 21.86
C THR A 100 -8.44 -2.75 20.72
N GLU A 101 -8.89 -2.96 19.49
CA GLU A 101 -8.39 -2.23 18.33
C GLU A 101 -9.29 -1.05 17.97
N LYS A 102 -8.65 0.05 17.60
CA LYS A 102 -9.34 1.24 17.09
C LYS A 102 -9.62 1.04 15.60
N ARG A 103 -10.77 1.54 15.14
CA ARG A 103 -11.20 1.45 13.73
C ARG A 103 -11.37 2.84 13.15
N PHE A 104 -10.89 3.03 11.94
CA PHE A 104 -10.88 4.32 11.28
C PHE A 104 -11.50 4.20 9.89
N ALA A 105 -12.44 5.08 9.58
CA ALA A 105 -12.94 5.31 8.23
C ALA A 105 -12.52 6.70 7.77
N ILE A 106 -12.52 6.91 6.45
CA ILE A 106 -12.19 8.22 5.86
C ILE A 106 -13.33 8.58 4.92
N ALA A 107 -14.03 9.69 5.17
CA ALA A 107 -15.23 10.06 4.42
C ALA A 107 -14.97 10.21 2.92
N GLU A 108 -13.77 10.65 2.54
CA GLU A 108 -13.35 10.81 1.15
C GLU A 108 -12.86 9.52 0.48
N GLY A 109 -12.86 8.40 1.22
CA GLY A 109 -12.43 7.08 0.83
C GLY A 109 -11.06 6.67 1.36
N LEU A 110 -10.88 5.37 1.56
CA LEU A 110 -9.68 4.81 2.17
C LEU A 110 -8.38 5.06 1.39
N THR A 111 -8.43 5.39 0.09
CA THR A 111 -7.24 5.76 -0.69
C THR A 111 -6.53 7.00 -0.15
N ALA A 112 -7.20 7.82 0.66
CA ALA A 112 -6.56 8.96 1.31
C ALA A 112 -5.36 8.53 2.18
N PHE A 113 -5.40 7.36 2.83
CA PHE A 113 -4.30 6.84 3.64
C PHE A 113 -3.03 6.51 2.85
N PRO A 114 -3.06 5.63 1.84
CA PRO A 114 -1.88 5.42 0.99
C PRO A 114 -1.44 6.69 0.24
N LYS A 115 -2.36 7.62 -0.11
CA LYS A 115 -1.94 8.92 -0.67
C LYS A 115 -1.14 9.75 0.32
N HIS A 116 -1.52 9.76 1.59
CA HIS A 116 -0.73 10.39 2.66
C HIS A 116 0.64 9.74 2.77
N LEU A 117 0.72 8.40 2.76
CA LEU A 117 1.99 7.67 2.79
C LEU A 117 2.89 7.97 1.57
N ALA A 118 2.29 8.23 0.41
CA ALA A 118 3.03 8.52 -0.82
C ALA A 118 3.62 9.94 -0.88
N GLN A 119 3.27 10.84 0.06
CA GLN A 119 3.78 12.21 0.06
C GLN A 119 5.31 12.21 0.23
N GLY A 120 6.00 12.86 -0.72
CA GLY A 120 7.47 12.94 -0.72
C GLY A 120 8.20 11.69 -1.20
N ILE A 121 7.48 10.65 -1.65
CA ILE A 121 8.06 9.42 -2.20
C ILE A 121 8.08 9.47 -3.74
N ASP A 122 9.19 9.08 -4.37
CA ASP A 122 9.26 8.90 -5.82
C ASP A 122 8.49 7.64 -6.22
N VAL A 123 7.25 7.83 -6.71
CA VAL A 123 6.37 6.76 -7.19
C VAL A 123 6.22 6.84 -8.70
N ARG A 124 6.57 5.77 -9.41
CA ARG A 124 6.33 5.61 -10.85
C ARG A 124 5.09 4.76 -11.07
N LEU A 125 4.03 5.43 -11.53
CA LEU A 125 2.75 4.83 -11.85
C LEU A 125 2.76 4.28 -13.28
N GLN A 126 1.78 3.43 -13.58
CA GLN A 126 1.65 2.78 -14.89
C GLN A 126 2.91 2.04 -15.35
N THR A 127 3.67 1.51 -14.38
CA THR A 127 4.87 0.74 -14.68
C THR A 127 4.74 -0.66 -14.13
N ARG A 128 4.38 -1.59 -15.01
CA ARG A 128 4.30 -3.01 -14.68
C ARG A 128 5.68 -3.64 -14.79
N VAL A 129 6.15 -4.24 -13.70
CA VAL A 129 7.28 -5.18 -13.73
C VAL A 129 6.82 -6.48 -14.38
N THR A 130 7.61 -6.98 -15.32
CA THR A 130 7.37 -8.24 -16.04
C THR A 130 8.45 -9.27 -15.80
N GLU A 131 9.67 -8.82 -15.48
CA GLU A 131 10.81 -9.72 -15.32
C GLU A 131 11.81 -9.16 -14.30
N LEU A 132 12.46 -10.07 -13.58
CA LEU A 132 13.56 -9.79 -12.68
C LEU A 132 14.76 -10.61 -13.12
N GLN A 133 15.88 -9.95 -13.38
CA GLN A 133 17.12 -10.59 -13.81
C GLN A 133 18.21 -10.31 -12.78
N TRP A 134 18.96 -11.34 -12.40
CA TRP A 134 20.18 -11.15 -11.62
C TRP A 134 21.30 -10.67 -12.54
N SER A 135 22.08 -9.69 -12.06
CA SER A 135 23.23 -9.11 -12.75
C SER A 135 24.42 -9.11 -11.81
N GLU A 136 25.52 -9.75 -12.20
CA GLU A 136 26.73 -9.79 -11.37
C GLU A 136 27.35 -8.40 -11.15
N SER A 137 27.11 -7.43 -12.05
CA SER A 137 27.71 -6.09 -11.98
C SER A 137 26.84 -5.05 -11.29
N THR A 138 25.50 -5.21 -11.29
CA THR A 138 24.55 -4.23 -10.76
C THR A 138 23.64 -4.76 -9.64
N GLY A 139 23.72 -6.06 -9.33
CA GLY A 139 22.85 -6.74 -8.38
C GLY A 139 21.60 -7.26 -9.08
N LEU A 140 20.53 -6.47 -9.10
CA LEU A 140 19.25 -6.86 -9.71
C LEU A 140 18.82 -5.88 -10.80
N ARG A 141 18.36 -6.41 -11.92
CA ARG A 141 17.71 -5.67 -12.99
C ARG A 141 16.22 -5.97 -13.02
N VAL A 142 15.42 -4.92 -13.03
CA VAL A 142 13.96 -4.96 -13.15
C VAL A 142 13.59 -4.56 -14.58
N VAL A 143 12.86 -5.41 -15.29
CA VAL A 143 12.33 -5.13 -16.63
C VAL A 143 10.84 -4.86 -16.53
N THR A 144 10.39 -3.88 -17.30
CA THR A 144 9.00 -3.43 -17.32
C THR A 144 8.32 -3.78 -18.64
N GLU A 145 6.98 -3.82 -18.62
CA GLU A 145 6.15 -4.05 -19.82
C GLU A 145 6.41 -3.02 -20.92
N GLY A 146 6.80 -1.79 -20.57
CA GLY A 146 7.16 -0.73 -21.51
C GLY A 146 8.56 -0.86 -22.11
N GLY A 147 9.34 -1.86 -21.72
CA GLY A 147 10.73 -2.06 -22.14
C GLY A 147 11.76 -1.28 -21.33
N ASP A 148 11.33 -0.42 -20.39
CA ASP A 148 12.25 0.23 -19.46
C ASP A 148 12.93 -0.81 -18.58
N THR A 149 14.22 -0.57 -18.30
CA THR A 149 15.02 -1.38 -17.39
C THR A 149 15.57 -0.52 -16.26
N TRP A 150 15.56 -1.07 -15.05
CA TRP A 150 16.09 -0.41 -13.86
C TRP A 150 17.01 -1.33 -13.10
N ASP A 151 18.25 -0.89 -12.92
CA ASP A 151 19.22 -1.55 -12.05
C ASP A 151 19.06 -1.06 -10.61
N THR A 152 19.13 -1.99 -9.65
CA THR A 152 18.98 -1.72 -8.21
C THR A 152 19.82 -2.68 -7.36
N MET A 153 20.30 -2.21 -6.21
CA MET A 153 21.04 -3.07 -5.27
C MET A 153 20.11 -3.95 -4.44
N SER A 154 18.89 -3.49 -4.16
CA SER A 154 17.87 -4.31 -3.51
C SER A 154 16.47 -4.06 -4.08
N LEU A 155 15.60 -5.07 -3.92
CA LEU A 155 14.22 -5.06 -4.36
C LEU A 155 13.32 -5.57 -3.25
N VAL A 156 12.23 -4.85 -2.98
CA VAL A 156 11.14 -5.31 -2.12
C VAL A 156 9.92 -5.57 -2.99
N LEU A 157 9.40 -6.79 -2.94
CA LEU A 157 8.16 -7.17 -3.61
C LEU A 157 6.99 -7.00 -2.64
N ALA A 158 6.28 -5.88 -2.73
CA ALA A 158 5.10 -5.56 -1.94
C ALA A 158 3.80 -5.83 -2.73
N VAL A 159 3.77 -6.94 -3.45
CA VAL A 159 2.64 -7.39 -4.27
C VAL A 159 1.95 -8.61 -3.66
N PRO A 160 0.65 -8.85 -3.93
CA PRO A 160 -0.01 -10.09 -3.55
C PRO A 160 0.71 -11.31 -4.14
N VAL A 161 0.77 -12.42 -3.40
CA VAL A 161 1.50 -13.64 -3.79
C VAL A 161 1.00 -14.19 -5.14
N GLU A 162 -0.29 -14.04 -5.42
CA GLU A 162 -0.92 -14.49 -6.67
C GLU A 162 -0.37 -13.76 -7.90
N GLN A 163 0.24 -12.59 -7.71
CA GLN A 163 0.89 -11.84 -8.80
C GLN A 163 2.34 -12.27 -9.05
N LEU A 164 2.89 -13.18 -8.24
CA LEU A 164 4.26 -13.70 -8.36
C LEU A 164 4.31 -15.12 -8.92
N LEU A 165 3.18 -15.82 -8.98
CA LEU A 165 3.12 -17.21 -9.42
C LEU A 165 3.00 -17.28 -10.95
N PRO A 166 3.76 -18.17 -11.62
CA PRO A 166 3.44 -18.55 -12.99
C PRO A 166 2.08 -19.27 -13.00
N PHE A 167 1.22 -18.92 -13.97
CA PHE A 167 -0.10 -19.54 -14.14
C PHE A 167 0.00 -21.04 -14.45
#